data_AF-A0A929GP35-F1
#
_entry.id   AF-A0A929GP35-F1
#
_cell.length_a   1.000
_cell.length_b   1.000
_cell.length_c   1.000
_cell.angle_alpha   90.00
_cell.angle_beta   90.00
_cell.angle_gamma   90.00
#
_symmetry.space_group_name_H-M   'P 1'
#
loop_
_entity.id
_entity.type
_entity.pdbx_description
1 polymer ?
#
loop_
_entity_poly.entity_id
_entity_poly.type
_entity_poly.pdbx_seq_one_letter_code
_entity_poly.pdbx_strand_id
1 'polypeptide(L)'
;QYVVDFYGKLNILTNSPDSFLKIDTEEIRFWVLDIPTLSGKSNHNIQDDLKDEIPFFLRLLEDMAIGERRSRMWFHPDEIRTSGLAEVQKESLNSTQKELLYLFHNEWREMERNEIYFNASDVKNAYFRNNNLVTRNYLHKLLSQFADEGILQYSGRKINYTSSIGDASTNRIGSCFWIKYDASGGDVEDEEVPY
;
A
#
# COMPACT_ATOMS: atom_id res chain seq x y z
N GLN A 1 2.48 -10.92 -39.27
CA GLN A 1 2.98 -11.20 -37.91
C GLN A 1 1.93 -12.09 -37.25
N TYR A 2 2.28 -13.34 -36.93
CA TYR A 2 1.34 -14.23 -36.23
C TYR A 2 1.36 -13.89 -34.74
N VAL A 3 0.20 -13.61 -34.18
CA VAL A 3 0.01 -13.41 -32.74
C VAL A 3 -0.55 -14.73 -32.21
N VAL A 4 0.13 -15.29 -31.21
CA VAL A 4 -0.31 -16.50 -30.52
C VAL A 4 -0.85 -16.07 -29.16
N ASP A 5 -1.99 -16.63 -28.76
CA ASP A 5 -2.57 -16.36 -27.46
C ASP A 5 -1.68 -16.89 -26.33
N PHE A 6 -1.51 -16.08 -25.28
CA PHE A 6 -0.72 -16.43 -24.10
C PHE A 6 -1.63 -16.86 -22.95
N TYR A 7 -1.44 -18.09 -22.48
CA TYR A 7 -2.15 -18.68 -21.33
C TYR A 7 -1.19 -19.05 -20.19
N GLY A 8 -0.15 -18.25 -19.97
CA GLY A 8 0.81 -18.53 -18.91
C GLY A 8 0.30 -18.10 -17.53
N LYS A 9 0.70 -18.87 -16.52
CA LYS A 9 0.61 -18.49 -15.10
C LYS A 9 2.04 -18.26 -14.61
N LEU A 10 2.27 -17.15 -13.92
CA LEU A 10 3.58 -16.79 -13.37
C LEU A 10 3.55 -17.00 -11.85
N ASN A 11 4.46 -17.83 -11.34
CA ASN A 11 4.70 -17.98 -9.91
C ASN A 11 6.11 -17.45 -9.61
N ILE A 12 6.22 -16.51 -8.68
CA ILE A 12 7.50 -15.96 -8.21
C ILE A 12 7.70 -16.47 -6.79
N LEU A 13 8.86 -17.07 -6.53
CA LEU A 13 9.27 -17.52 -5.20
C LEU A 13 10.51 -16.74 -4.82
N THR A 14 10.46 -16.04 -3.68
CA THR A 14 11.55 -15.16 -3.22
C THR A 14 11.67 -15.24 -1.70
N ASN A 15 12.89 -15.07 -1.20
CA ASN A 15 13.16 -14.83 0.23
C ASN A 15 13.31 -13.32 0.54
N SER A 16 13.14 -12.47 -0.48
CA SER A 16 13.21 -11.01 -0.39
C SER A 16 11.90 -10.43 -0.93
N PRO A 17 10.85 -10.35 -0.09
CA PRO A 17 9.52 -9.88 -0.49
C PRO A 17 9.53 -8.37 -0.82
N ASP A 18 10.39 -7.59 -0.18
CA ASP A 18 10.52 -6.14 -0.35
C ASP A 18 11.00 -5.66 -1.74
N SER A 19 11.64 -6.53 -2.52
CA SER A 19 12.46 -6.10 -3.66
C SER A 19 12.24 -6.87 -4.96
N PHE A 20 11.32 -7.84 -5.00
CA PHE A 20 11.13 -8.67 -6.20
C PHE A 20 10.33 -7.99 -7.31
N LEU A 21 9.42 -7.06 -6.96
CA LEU A 21 8.57 -6.38 -7.94
C LEU A 21 8.02 -5.07 -7.39
N LYS A 22 7.89 -4.06 -8.26
CA LYS A 22 7.12 -2.85 -7.95
C LYS A 22 5.66 -3.07 -8.28
N ILE A 23 4.80 -2.98 -7.27
CA ILE A 23 3.35 -3.17 -7.36
C ILE A 23 2.67 -1.88 -6.92
N ASP A 24 1.73 -1.40 -7.74
CA ASP A 24 0.93 -0.23 -7.41
C ASP A 24 -0.19 -0.58 -6.41
N THR A 25 -0.69 0.39 -5.68
CA THR A 25 -1.78 0.22 -4.70
C THR A 25 -3.08 -0.23 -5.36
N GLU A 26 -3.35 0.24 -6.59
CA GLU A 26 -4.53 -0.14 -7.40
C GLU A 26 -4.39 -1.51 -8.09
N GLU A 27 -3.24 -2.18 -7.96
CA GLU A 27 -2.98 -3.43 -8.67
C GLU A 27 -3.69 -4.62 -8.01
N ILE A 28 -4.51 -5.32 -8.78
CA ILE A 28 -5.36 -6.43 -8.31
C ILE A 28 -4.98 -7.79 -8.91
N ARG A 29 -3.83 -7.88 -9.58
CA ARG A 29 -3.39 -9.10 -10.28
C ARG A 29 -2.46 -9.99 -9.45
N PHE A 30 -1.94 -9.49 -8.33
CA PHE A 30 -1.00 -10.23 -7.50
C PHE A 30 -1.70 -10.85 -6.30
N TRP A 31 -1.29 -12.07 -5.98
CA TRP A 31 -1.61 -12.73 -4.74
C TRP A 31 -0.27 -13.12 -4.10
N VAL A 32 0.09 -12.42 -3.03
CA VAL A 32 1.38 -12.58 -2.35
C VAL A 32 1.14 -13.30 -1.03
N LEU A 33 1.84 -14.41 -0.81
CA LEU A 33 1.69 -15.24 0.37
C LEU A 33 3.01 -15.36 1.12
N ASP A 34 2.98 -15.05 2.41
CA ASP A 34 4.08 -15.33 3.33
C ASP A 34 3.98 -16.80 3.76
N ILE A 35 4.91 -17.61 3.28
CA ILE A 35 4.94 -19.04 3.62
C ILE A 35 5.69 -19.20 4.95
N PRO A 36 5.05 -19.73 6.00
CA PRO A 36 5.68 -19.84 7.31
C PRO A 36 6.80 -20.89 7.28
N THR A 37 7.80 -20.68 8.13
CA THR A 37 8.84 -21.68 8.37
C THR A 37 8.24 -22.93 9.00
N LEU A 38 8.57 -24.10 8.44
CA LEU A 38 8.13 -25.39 8.98
C LEU A 38 8.67 -25.59 10.41
N SER A 39 7.78 -25.86 11.36
CA SER A 39 8.13 -26.18 12.75
C SER A 39 8.16 -27.70 12.98
N GLY A 40 9.05 -28.18 13.87
CA GLY A 40 9.07 -29.57 14.31
C GLY A 40 10.32 -30.34 13.89
N LYS A 41 10.23 -31.67 13.82
CA LYS A 41 11.34 -32.53 13.40
C LYS A 41 11.52 -32.45 11.89
N SER A 42 12.76 -32.26 11.45
CA SER A 42 13.11 -32.25 10.03
C SER A 42 12.71 -33.58 9.37
N ASN A 43 11.97 -33.50 8.26
CA ASN A 43 11.70 -34.64 7.41
C ASN A 43 12.74 -34.69 6.29
N HIS A 44 13.70 -35.61 6.40
CA HIS A 44 14.74 -35.79 5.39
C HIS A 44 14.22 -36.33 4.05
N ASN A 45 13.01 -36.90 4.02
CA ASN A 45 12.38 -37.47 2.83
C ASN A 45 11.27 -36.58 2.24
N ILE A 46 11.14 -35.34 2.69
CA ILE A 46 10.03 -34.44 2.34
C ILE A 46 9.80 -34.32 0.82
N GLN A 47 10.85 -34.39 0.01
CA GLN A 47 10.74 -34.30 -1.43
C GLN A 47 9.99 -35.50 -2.04
N ASP A 48 10.24 -36.71 -1.57
CA ASP A 48 9.61 -37.91 -2.12
C ASP A 48 8.18 -38.05 -1.60
N ASP A 49 7.96 -37.74 -0.31
CA ASP A 49 6.62 -37.68 0.26
C ASP A 49 5.72 -36.68 -0.51
N LEU A 50 6.24 -35.49 -0.86
CA LEU A 50 5.51 -34.51 -1.65
C LEU A 50 5.20 -34.97 -3.08
N LYS A 51 6.04 -35.83 -3.69
CA LYS A 51 5.75 -36.40 -5.02
C LYS A 51 4.62 -37.42 -4.92
N ASP A 52 4.63 -38.24 -3.88
CA ASP A 52 3.62 -39.27 -3.66
C ASP A 52 2.24 -38.65 -3.37
N GLU A 53 2.20 -37.42 -2.85
CA GLU A 53 0.98 -36.63 -2.63
C GLU A 53 0.40 -36.01 -3.92
N ILE A 54 1.17 -35.87 -5.01
CA ILE A 54 0.72 -35.19 -6.25
C ILE A 54 -0.61 -35.77 -6.77
N PRO A 55 -0.80 -37.11 -6.90
CA PRO A 55 -2.05 -37.66 -7.40
C PRO A 55 -3.27 -37.30 -6.54
N PHE A 56 -3.10 -37.27 -5.21
CA PHE A 56 -4.16 -36.90 -4.28
C PHE A 56 -4.48 -35.41 -4.37
N PHE A 57 -3.45 -34.56 -4.49
CA PHE A 57 -3.63 -33.12 -4.68
C PHE A 57 -4.34 -32.81 -6.02
N LEU A 58 -3.98 -33.50 -7.10
CA LEU A 58 -4.68 -33.36 -8.38
C LEU A 58 -6.14 -33.76 -8.27
N ARG A 59 -6.43 -34.88 -7.59
CA ARG A 59 -7.80 -35.32 -7.36
C ARG A 59 -8.61 -34.29 -6.56
N LEU A 60 -8.01 -33.71 -5.52
CA LEU A 60 -8.62 -32.63 -4.74
C LEU A 60 -8.99 -31.44 -5.63
N LEU A 61 -8.09 -31.03 -6.53
CA LEU A 61 -8.35 -29.90 -7.45
C LEU A 61 -9.48 -30.20 -8.46
N GLU A 62 -9.60 -31.45 -8.92
CA GLU A 62 -10.70 -31.87 -9.82
C GLU A 62 -12.06 -31.88 -9.12
N ASP A 63 -12.10 -32.32 -7.85
CA ASP A 63 -13.33 -32.40 -7.06
C ASP A 63 -13.73 -31.05 -6.45
N MET A 64 -12.85 -30.05 -6.46
CA MET A 64 -13.09 -28.74 -5.84
C MET A 64 -14.13 -27.92 -6.63
N ALA A 65 -15.19 -27.48 -5.95
CA ALA A 65 -16.19 -26.60 -6.54
C ALA A 65 -15.57 -25.22 -6.83
N ILE A 66 -15.69 -24.75 -8.07
CA ILE A 66 -15.23 -23.41 -8.46
C ILE A 66 -16.31 -22.40 -8.07
N GLY A 67 -15.95 -21.45 -7.21
CA GLY A 67 -16.85 -20.36 -6.80
C GLY A 67 -17.25 -19.44 -7.96
N GLU A 68 -18.33 -18.69 -7.77
CA GLU A 68 -18.80 -17.73 -8.78
C GLU A 68 -17.75 -16.66 -9.08
N ARG A 69 -17.67 -16.25 -10.35
CA ARG A 69 -16.79 -15.18 -10.80
C ARG A 69 -17.28 -13.84 -10.25
N ARG A 70 -16.49 -13.20 -9.39
CA ARG A 70 -16.78 -11.90 -8.77
C ARG A 70 -16.16 -10.70 -9.48
N SER A 71 -15.13 -10.93 -10.30
CA SER A 71 -14.46 -9.85 -11.04
C SER A 71 -13.89 -10.33 -12.39
N ARG A 72 -13.20 -9.44 -13.12
CA ARG A 72 -12.37 -9.83 -14.27
C ARG A 72 -11.25 -10.80 -13.89
N MET A 73 -10.71 -10.69 -12.68
CA MET A 73 -9.66 -11.55 -12.11
C MET A 73 -10.22 -12.75 -11.35
N TRP A 74 -11.50 -13.08 -11.55
CA TRP A 74 -12.28 -14.08 -10.80
C TRP A 74 -12.58 -13.67 -9.35
N PHE A 75 -11.58 -13.26 -8.58
CA PHE A 75 -11.70 -12.84 -7.18
C PHE A 75 -11.91 -11.33 -7.05
N HIS A 76 -12.66 -10.90 -6.03
CA HIS A 76 -12.73 -9.51 -5.61
C HIS A 76 -11.38 -9.07 -5.01
N PRO A 77 -10.93 -7.81 -5.19
CA PRO A 77 -9.66 -7.34 -4.63
C PRO A 77 -9.49 -7.61 -3.13
N ASP A 78 -10.57 -7.46 -2.36
CA ASP A 78 -10.56 -7.72 -0.91
C ASP A 78 -10.29 -9.20 -0.56
N GLU A 79 -10.56 -10.14 -1.48
CA GLU A 79 -10.33 -11.58 -1.26
C GLU A 79 -8.87 -11.98 -1.46
N ILE A 80 -8.12 -11.20 -2.24
CA ILE A 80 -6.70 -11.44 -2.55
C ILE A 80 -5.77 -10.52 -1.77
N ARG A 81 -6.33 -9.64 -0.93
CA ARG A 81 -5.57 -8.75 -0.05
C ARG A 81 -4.93 -9.57 1.06
N THR A 82 -3.60 -9.50 1.15
CA THR A 82 -2.78 -10.22 2.13
C THR A 82 -1.79 -9.25 2.80
N SER A 83 -1.24 -9.63 3.95
CA SER A 83 -0.16 -8.88 4.61
C SER A 83 1.04 -8.69 3.67
N GLY A 84 1.50 -9.78 3.04
CA GLY A 84 2.62 -9.73 2.11
C GLY A 84 2.35 -8.83 0.90
N LEU A 85 1.12 -8.78 0.37
CA LEU A 85 0.81 -7.86 -0.73
C LEU A 85 0.89 -6.40 -0.29
N ALA A 86 0.37 -6.09 0.89
CA ALA A 86 0.44 -4.74 1.46
C ALA A 86 1.89 -4.30 1.68
N GLU A 87 2.75 -5.19 2.20
CA GLU A 87 4.17 -4.90 2.40
C GLU A 87 4.92 -4.63 1.08
N VAL A 88 4.64 -5.41 0.03
CA VAL A 88 5.25 -5.18 -1.29
C VAL A 88 4.80 -3.86 -1.89
N GLN A 89 3.52 -3.52 -1.78
CA GLN A 89 2.98 -2.23 -2.25
C GLN A 89 3.63 -1.06 -1.50
N LYS A 90 3.77 -1.18 -0.18
CA LYS A 90 4.48 -0.22 0.66
C LYS A 90 5.93 -0.04 0.21
N GLU A 91 6.64 -1.15 -0.04
CA GLU A 91 8.03 -1.09 -0.47
C GLU A 91 8.21 -0.54 -1.89
N SER A 92 7.17 -0.64 -2.71
CA SER A 92 7.13 -0.10 -4.07
C SER A 92 7.04 1.43 -4.13
N LEU A 93 6.63 2.08 -3.03
CA LEU A 93 6.57 3.54 -2.93
C LEU A 93 7.96 4.15 -3.11
N ASN A 94 8.00 5.29 -3.80
CA ASN A 94 9.26 6.01 -3.98
C ASN A 94 9.73 6.65 -2.67
N SER A 95 11.02 7.00 -2.58
CA SER A 95 11.61 7.55 -1.36
C SER A 95 10.93 8.84 -0.87
N THR A 96 10.43 9.68 -1.78
CA THR A 96 9.70 10.90 -1.38
C THR A 96 8.33 10.57 -0.83
N GLN A 97 7.64 9.56 -1.36
CA GLN A 97 6.36 9.09 -0.81
C GLN A 97 6.54 8.53 0.60
N LYS A 98 7.53 7.64 0.80
CA LYS A 98 7.85 7.09 2.13
C LYS A 98 8.17 8.21 3.14
N GLU A 99 8.98 9.19 2.73
CA GLU A 99 9.30 10.36 3.55
C GLU A 99 8.06 11.19 3.90
N LEU A 100 7.17 11.45 2.93
CA LEU A 100 5.94 12.20 3.18
C LEU A 100 5.02 11.50 4.18
N LEU A 101 4.82 10.18 4.04
CA LEU A 101 4.00 9.40 4.97
C LEU A 101 4.59 9.45 6.39
N TYR A 102 5.91 9.31 6.52
CA TYR A 102 6.61 9.45 7.79
C TYR A 102 6.42 10.84 8.42
N LEU A 103 6.57 11.91 7.63
CA LEU A 103 6.40 13.28 8.11
C LEU A 103 4.95 13.54 8.58
N PHE A 104 3.97 13.10 7.80
CA PHE A 104 2.55 13.24 8.15
C PHE A 104 2.18 12.50 9.43
N HIS A 105 2.77 11.31 9.64
CA HIS A 105 2.65 10.59 10.91
C HIS A 105 3.10 11.42 12.10
N ASN A 106 4.30 12.02 11.98
CA ASN A 106 4.91 12.75 13.08
C ASN A 106 4.13 14.02 13.40
N GLU A 107 3.71 14.77 12.37
CA GLU A 107 2.85 15.94 12.54
C GLU A 107 1.54 15.60 13.27
N TRP A 108 0.95 14.45 12.94
CA TRP A 108 -0.23 13.97 13.65
C TRP A 108 0.04 13.68 15.13
N ARG A 109 1.10 12.93 15.43
CA ARG A 109 1.51 12.60 16.80
C ARG A 109 1.79 13.83 17.65
N GLU A 110 2.27 14.91 17.04
CA GLU A 110 2.60 16.16 17.74
C GLU A 110 1.39 17.08 17.91
N MET A 111 0.47 17.14 16.94
CA MET A 111 -0.61 18.13 16.94
C MET A 111 -1.84 17.75 17.77
N GLU A 112 -2.04 16.47 18.08
CA GLU A 112 -3.25 15.95 18.76
C GLU A 112 -4.57 16.44 18.10
N ARG A 113 -4.54 16.73 16.79
CA ARG A 113 -5.70 17.20 16.03
C ARG A 113 -6.31 16.08 15.21
N ASN A 114 -7.63 16.08 15.14
CA ASN A 114 -8.38 15.14 14.29
C ASN A 114 -8.18 15.41 12.79
N GLU A 115 -7.87 16.65 12.42
CA GLU A 115 -7.69 17.05 11.03
C GLU A 115 -6.52 18.02 10.85
N ILE A 116 -5.66 17.73 9.87
CA ILE A 116 -4.48 18.54 9.52
C ILE A 116 -4.61 18.97 8.07
N TYR A 117 -4.75 20.28 7.84
CA TYR A 117 -4.94 20.85 6.51
C TYR A 117 -3.64 21.44 5.97
N PHE A 118 -3.35 21.23 4.68
CA PHE A 118 -2.14 21.72 4.03
C PHE A 118 -2.24 21.73 2.50
N ASN A 119 -1.30 22.37 1.82
CA ASN A 119 -1.11 22.23 0.38
C ASN A 119 0.34 21.89 0.03
N ALA A 120 0.62 21.64 -1.26
CA ALA A 120 1.97 21.28 -1.71
C ALA A 120 3.04 22.35 -1.43
N SER A 121 2.65 23.63 -1.34
CA SER A 121 3.58 24.70 -0.95
C SER A 121 3.93 24.64 0.53
N ASP A 122 2.99 24.24 1.38
CA ASP A 122 3.22 24.07 2.82
C ASP A 122 4.23 22.97 3.07
N VAL A 123 3.98 21.79 2.50
CA VAL A 123 4.90 20.65 2.56
C VAL A 123 6.28 21.01 1.98
N LYS A 124 6.30 21.72 0.84
CA LYS A 124 7.55 22.17 0.22
C LYS A 124 8.34 23.08 1.16
N ASN A 125 7.69 24.06 1.77
CA ASN A 125 8.36 25.07 2.57
C ASN A 125 8.77 24.53 3.95
N ALA A 126 8.01 23.59 4.51
CA ALA A 126 8.30 22.96 5.80
C ALA A 126 9.47 21.97 5.70
N TYR A 127 9.41 20.99 4.79
CA TYR A 127 10.34 19.86 4.81
C TYR A 127 11.35 19.84 3.67
N PHE A 128 10.98 20.42 2.52
CA PHE A 128 11.79 20.30 1.30
C PHE A 128 12.32 21.64 0.81
N ARG A 129 12.40 22.67 1.67
CA ARG A 129 12.67 24.06 1.27
C ARG A 129 13.91 24.20 0.38
N ASN A 130 14.97 23.50 0.76
CA ASN A 130 16.28 23.57 0.09
C ASN A 130 16.50 22.45 -0.94
N ASN A 131 15.56 21.52 -1.11
CA ASN A 131 15.69 20.40 -2.03
C ASN A 131 15.08 20.73 -3.40
N ASN A 132 15.89 21.14 -4.38
CA ASN A 132 15.40 21.54 -5.70
C ASN A 132 14.77 20.41 -6.53
N LEU A 133 15.08 19.14 -6.22
CA LEU A 133 14.51 17.98 -6.93
C LEU A 133 13.04 17.78 -6.59
N VAL A 134 12.64 18.13 -5.36
CA VAL A 134 11.26 18.00 -4.88
C VAL A 134 10.50 19.30 -5.18
N THR A 135 9.86 19.39 -6.35
CA THR A 135 9.12 20.61 -6.75
C THR A 135 7.69 20.64 -6.17
N ARG A 136 7.07 21.83 -6.08
CA ARG A 136 5.66 21.96 -5.64
C ARG A 136 4.70 21.19 -6.54
N ASN A 137 4.97 21.16 -7.85
CA ASN A 137 4.16 20.42 -8.81
C ASN A 137 4.30 18.90 -8.60
N TYR A 138 5.53 18.43 -8.36
CA TYR A 138 5.78 17.03 -8.02
C TYR A 138 5.07 16.61 -6.73
N LEU A 139 5.20 17.41 -5.66
CA LEU A 139 4.49 17.19 -4.41
C LEU A 139 2.97 17.17 -4.62
N HIS A 140 2.42 18.12 -5.38
CA HIS A 140 0.98 18.14 -5.66
C HIS A 140 0.50 16.85 -6.34
N LYS A 141 1.28 16.29 -7.27
CA LYS A 141 0.97 15.00 -7.89
C LYS A 141 0.98 13.86 -6.88
N LEU A 142 2.01 13.77 -6.03
CA LEU A 142 2.08 12.73 -4.99
C LEU A 142 0.94 12.83 -3.98
N LEU A 143 0.59 14.06 -3.55
CA LEU A 143 -0.53 14.28 -2.64
C LEU A 143 -1.88 13.95 -3.30
N SER A 144 -2.01 14.17 -4.61
CA SER A 144 -3.21 13.78 -5.35
C SER A 144 -3.30 12.25 -5.44
N GLN A 145 -2.19 11.57 -5.72
CA GLN A 145 -2.14 10.10 -5.68
C GLN A 145 -2.55 9.57 -4.30
N PHE A 146 -2.01 10.12 -3.20
CA PHE A 146 -2.45 9.73 -1.86
C PHE A 146 -3.93 10.02 -1.59
N ALA A 147 -4.51 11.02 -2.24
CA ALA A 147 -5.95 11.28 -2.15
C ALA A 147 -6.78 10.26 -2.93
N ASP A 148 -6.31 9.86 -4.12
CA ASP A 148 -6.93 8.81 -4.93
C ASP A 148 -6.87 7.45 -4.21
N GLU A 149 -5.76 7.18 -3.50
CA GLU A 149 -5.56 6.01 -2.63
C GLU A 149 -6.35 6.09 -1.29
N GLY A 150 -7.03 7.20 -1.03
CA GLY A 150 -7.84 7.40 0.18
C GLY A 150 -7.05 7.71 1.46
N ILE A 151 -5.73 7.84 1.37
CA ILE A 151 -4.85 8.23 2.48
C ILE A 151 -5.10 9.70 2.88
N LEU A 152 -5.26 10.56 1.87
CA LEU A 152 -5.59 11.96 2.04
C LEU A 152 -7.01 12.25 1.55
N GLN A 153 -7.57 13.35 2.03
CA GLN A 153 -8.73 13.97 1.44
C GLN A 153 -8.30 15.16 0.59
N TYR A 154 -8.93 15.36 -0.56
CA TYR A 154 -8.65 16.50 -1.44
C TYR A 154 -9.90 17.34 -1.66
N SER A 155 -9.76 18.65 -1.52
CA SER A 155 -10.88 19.58 -1.63
C SER A 155 -11.41 19.69 -3.07
N GLY A 156 -10.56 19.55 -4.08
CA GLY A 156 -10.90 19.74 -5.51
C GLY A 156 -11.37 21.15 -5.90
N ARG A 157 -11.59 22.03 -4.92
CA ARG A 157 -12.12 23.39 -5.07
C ARG A 157 -11.46 24.33 -4.07
N LYS A 158 -11.57 25.63 -4.32
CA LYS A 158 -11.08 26.63 -3.38
C LYS A 158 -11.97 26.66 -2.14
N ILE A 159 -11.36 26.46 -0.98
CA ILE A 159 -12.00 26.60 0.33
C ILE A 159 -11.15 27.49 1.24
N ASN A 160 -11.76 27.98 2.31
CA ASN A 160 -11.04 28.61 3.41
C ASN A 160 -10.57 27.51 4.35
N TYR A 161 -9.29 27.49 4.70
CA TYR A 161 -8.71 26.52 5.62
C TYR A 161 -7.53 27.12 6.39
N THR A 162 -7.20 26.54 7.53
CA THR A 162 -6.03 26.91 8.33
C THR A 162 -4.92 25.91 8.08
N SER A 163 -3.84 26.32 7.41
CA SER A 163 -2.67 25.46 7.22
C SER A 163 -2.10 25.08 8.57
N SER A 164 -1.92 23.78 8.79
CA SER A 164 -1.39 23.24 10.03
C SER A 164 0.07 22.81 9.88
N ILE A 165 0.54 22.51 8.67
CA ILE A 165 1.94 22.15 8.40
C ILE A 165 2.83 23.41 8.26
N GLY A 166 3.97 23.40 8.96
CA GLY A 166 5.03 24.41 8.88
C GLY A 166 4.97 25.54 9.92
N ASP A 167 5.76 26.61 9.69
CA ASP A 167 5.88 27.74 10.62
C ASP A 167 4.58 28.55 10.72
N ALA A 168 3.87 28.33 11.82
CA ALA A 168 2.64 29.00 12.27
C ALA A 168 1.36 28.73 11.45
N SER A 169 0.27 28.50 12.18
CA SER A 169 -1.05 28.28 11.60
C SER A 169 -1.51 29.53 10.85
N THR A 170 -1.69 29.40 9.53
CA THR A 170 -2.07 30.52 8.66
C THR A 170 -3.37 30.23 7.94
N ASN A 171 -4.31 31.19 8.00
CA ASN A 171 -5.56 31.11 7.25
C ASN A 171 -5.29 31.37 5.76
N ARG A 172 -5.85 30.50 4.91
CA ARG A 172 -5.63 30.52 3.46
C ARG A 172 -6.91 30.27 2.70
N ILE A 173 -6.92 30.72 1.45
CA ILE A 173 -7.97 30.47 0.47
C ILE A 173 -7.36 29.75 -0.72
N GLY A 174 -7.78 28.51 -0.97
CA GLY A 174 -7.21 27.69 -2.04
C GLY A 174 -7.71 26.26 -1.98
N SER A 175 -7.27 25.43 -2.93
CA SER A 175 -7.42 23.99 -2.79
C SER A 175 -6.38 23.47 -1.79
N CYS A 176 -6.82 22.60 -0.89
CA CYS A 176 -5.97 21.92 0.07
C CYS A 176 -6.23 20.42 0.10
N PHE A 177 -5.31 19.73 0.77
CA PHE A 177 -5.42 18.36 1.24
C PHE A 177 -5.60 18.38 2.75
N TRP A 178 -6.18 17.33 3.30
CA TRP A 178 -6.15 17.09 4.74
C TRP A 178 -6.12 15.61 5.06
N ILE A 179 -5.55 15.29 6.21
CA ILE A 179 -5.65 13.96 6.80
C ILE A 179 -6.73 14.00 7.87
N LYS A 180 -7.55 12.96 7.95
CA LYS A 180 -8.56 12.78 9.00
C LYS A 180 -8.23 11.51 9.78
N TYR A 181 -7.99 11.63 11.09
CA TYR A 181 -7.76 10.49 11.97
C TYR A 181 -9.00 10.26 12.85
N ASP A 182 -9.55 9.05 12.83
CA ASP A 182 -10.67 8.65 13.71
C ASP A 182 -10.11 8.08 15.01
N ALA A 183 -10.33 8.78 16.12
CA ALA A 183 -9.89 8.38 17.47
C ALA A 183 -10.69 7.19 18.08
N SER A 184 -11.45 6.44 17.27
CA SER A 184 -12.33 5.34 17.71
C SER A 184 -11.76 3.94 17.49
N GLY A 185 -10.51 3.81 17.01
CA GLY A 185 -9.75 2.56 17.09
C GLY A 185 -8.87 2.61 18.34
N GLY A 186 -9.13 1.71 19.29
CA GLY A 186 -8.53 1.72 20.64
C GLY A 186 -7.01 1.62 20.67
N ASP A 187 -6.47 1.77 21.88
CA ASP A 187 -5.06 1.65 22.25
C ASP A 187 -4.34 0.54 21.45
N VAL A 188 -3.63 0.94 20.41
CA VAL A 188 -2.62 0.10 19.75
C VAL A 188 -1.31 0.44 20.45
N GLU A 189 -1.02 -0.28 21.52
CA GLU A 189 0.34 -0.39 22.06
C GLU A 189 1.25 -0.88 20.92
N ASP A 190 2.24 -0.08 20.53
CA ASP A 190 3.47 -0.47 19.82
C ASP A 190 3.36 -1.48 18.65
N GLU A 191 2.24 -1.56 17.94
CA GLU A 191 2.21 -2.22 16.63
C GLU A 191 2.65 -1.23 15.55
N GLU A 192 3.57 -1.71 14.70
CA GLU A 192 4.12 -1.03 13.54
C GLU A 192 3.06 -0.19 12.82
N VAL A 193 3.46 1.03 12.48
CA VAL A 193 2.59 2.03 11.88
C VAL A 193 1.77 1.40 10.75
N PRO A 194 0.42 1.48 10.79
CA PRO A 194 -0.42 0.92 9.75
C PRO A 194 -0.26 1.80 8.52
N TYR A 195 0.70 1.45 7.67
CA TYR A 195 0.87 1.91 6.30
C TYR A 195 0.92 0.71 5.40
#